data_AF-A0A250VAD9-F1
#
_entry.id   AF-A0A250VAD9-F1
#
_cell.length_a   1.000
_cell.length_b   1.000
_cell.length_c   1.000
_cell.angle_alpha   90.00
_cell.angle_beta   90.00
_cell.angle_gamma   90.00
#
_symmetry.space_group_name_H-M   'P 1'
#
loop_
_entity.id
_entity.type
_entity.pdbx_description
1 polymer ?
#
loop_
_entity_poly.entity_id
_entity_poly.type
_entity_poly.pdbx_seq_one_letter_code
_entity_poly.pdbx_strand_id
1 'polypeptide(L)'
;MQTASLTQQADAQAIAADASAKKDAEEAARKQAAKDAVAKQKAAADAKKRKEAAEAASRSETRAAAAVSLAPQSSYTVAEVQAIARQIIPSGQFQCFSNIVDHESTWNYRAQNPSSGAYGLVQSLPGNKMASVGADWQTNPATQIKWGLNYMNDRYGSPCGAWSYWQAHGNY
;
A
#
# COMPACT_ATOMS: atom_id res chain seq x y z
N MET A 1 55.28 -10.08 65.68
CA MET A 1 54.46 -10.95 64.79
C MET A 1 53.00 -10.49 64.68
N GLN A 2 52.39 -9.80 65.66
CA GLN A 2 50.95 -9.42 65.61
C GLN A 2 50.60 -8.20 64.73
N THR A 3 51.52 -7.27 64.47
CA THR A 3 51.23 -6.03 63.71
C THR A 3 51.09 -6.24 62.21
N ALA A 4 51.83 -7.19 61.62
CA ALA A 4 51.75 -7.51 60.19
C ALA A 4 50.39 -8.10 59.77
N SER A 5 49.74 -8.84 60.68
CA SER A 5 48.43 -9.45 60.44
C SER A 5 47.27 -8.44 60.38
N LEU A 6 47.38 -7.32 61.11
CA LEU A 6 46.34 -6.28 61.17
C LEU A 6 46.34 -5.42 59.90
N THR A 7 47.51 -5.07 59.38
CA THR A 7 47.63 -4.35 58.10
C THR A 7 47.08 -5.18 56.94
N GLN A 8 47.44 -6.46 56.87
CA GLN A 8 46.96 -7.36 55.83
C GLN A 8 45.42 -7.58 55.87
N GLN A 9 44.82 -7.53 57.06
CA GLN A 9 43.37 -7.64 57.24
C GLN A 9 42.64 -6.36 56.80
N ALA A 10 43.22 -5.18 57.07
CA ALA A 10 42.66 -3.90 56.63
C ALA A 10 42.70 -3.74 55.09
N ASP A 11 43.79 -4.17 54.46
CA ASP A 11 43.91 -4.16 52.99
C ASP A 11 42.89 -5.09 52.32
N ALA A 12 42.69 -6.30 52.88
CA ALA A 12 41.68 -7.23 52.39
C ALA A 12 40.25 -6.68 52.54
N GLN A 13 39.95 -5.95 53.62
CA GLN A 13 38.65 -5.31 53.83
C GLN A 13 38.43 -4.13 52.86
N ALA A 14 39.46 -3.34 52.57
CA ALA A 14 39.38 -2.24 51.61
C ALA A 14 39.14 -2.74 50.18
N ILE A 15 39.82 -3.81 49.76
CA ILE A 15 39.62 -4.45 48.45
C ILE A 15 38.21 -5.04 48.33
N ALA A 16 37.70 -5.68 49.40
CA ALA A 16 36.36 -6.23 49.42
C ALA A 16 35.27 -5.14 49.30
N ALA A 17 35.46 -3.99 49.97
CA ALA A 17 34.54 -2.85 49.90
C ALA A 17 34.53 -2.19 48.52
N ASP A 18 35.69 -2.04 47.86
CA ASP A 18 35.79 -1.49 46.50
C ASP A 18 35.12 -2.44 45.48
N ALA A 19 35.29 -3.75 45.65
CA ALA A 19 34.66 -4.76 44.81
C ALA A 19 33.13 -4.78 44.96
N SER A 20 32.60 -4.63 46.18
CA SER A 20 31.14 -4.53 46.38
C SER A 20 30.56 -3.24 45.79
N ALA A 21 31.24 -2.10 45.97
CA ALA A 21 30.79 -0.82 45.43
C ALA A 21 30.73 -0.81 43.89
N LYS A 22 31.72 -1.43 43.23
CA LYS A 22 31.70 -1.59 41.76
C LYS A 22 30.57 -2.49 41.29
N LYS A 23 30.30 -3.59 42.01
CA LYS A 23 29.23 -4.54 41.65
C LYS A 23 27.84 -3.91 41.79
N ASP A 24 27.62 -3.14 42.85
CA ASP A 24 26.37 -2.41 43.08
C ASP A 24 26.15 -1.30 42.04
N ALA A 25 27.22 -0.58 41.66
CA ALA A 25 27.16 0.44 40.60
C ALA A 25 26.84 -0.18 39.23
N GLU A 26 27.42 -1.35 38.92
CA GLU A 26 27.17 -2.06 37.66
C GLU A 26 25.74 -2.64 37.61
N GLU A 27 25.20 -3.11 38.74
CA GLU A 27 23.81 -3.57 38.83
C GLU A 27 22.81 -2.41 38.71
N ALA A 28 23.10 -1.26 39.33
CA ALA A 28 22.30 -0.05 39.19
C ALA A 28 22.29 0.45 37.73
N ALA A 29 23.45 0.46 37.07
CA ALA A 29 23.58 0.82 35.65
C ALA A 29 22.80 -0.14 34.74
N ARG A 30 22.87 -1.47 35.00
CA ARG A 30 22.07 -2.47 34.26
C ARG A 30 20.57 -2.29 34.45
N LYS A 31 20.10 -2.03 35.68
CA LYS A 31 18.67 -1.79 35.96
C LYS A 31 18.17 -0.52 35.29
N GLN A 32 18.99 0.54 35.25
CA GLN A 32 18.63 1.78 34.57
C GLN A 32 18.57 1.59 33.05
N ALA A 33 19.58 0.95 32.46
CA ALA A 33 19.61 0.65 31.03
C ALA A 33 18.41 -0.22 30.59
N ALA A 34 18.00 -1.19 31.41
CA ALA A 34 16.83 -2.01 31.14
C ALA A 34 15.52 -1.19 31.16
N LYS A 35 15.35 -0.28 32.11
CA LYS A 35 14.19 0.63 32.17
C LYS A 35 14.12 1.56 30.97
N ASP A 36 15.25 2.11 30.56
CA ASP A 36 15.34 3.02 29.42
C ASP A 36 15.08 2.29 28.09
N ALA A 37 15.52 1.04 27.96
CA ALA A 37 15.22 0.19 26.81
C ALA A 37 13.72 -0.14 26.71
N VAL A 38 13.07 -0.47 27.83
CA VAL A 38 11.62 -0.73 27.90
C VAL A 38 10.83 0.54 27.57
N ALA A 39 11.25 1.71 28.09
CA ALA A 39 10.61 2.99 27.80
C ALA A 39 10.72 3.35 26.30
N LYS A 40 11.90 3.15 25.69
CA LYS A 40 12.10 3.37 24.25
C LYS A 40 11.27 2.41 23.39
N GLN A 41 11.18 1.13 23.74
CA GLN A 41 10.33 0.18 23.02
C GLN A 41 8.85 0.56 23.12
N LYS A 42 8.38 0.95 24.30
CA LYS A 42 7.00 1.37 24.50
C LYS A 42 6.66 2.62 23.68
N ALA A 43 7.55 3.63 23.67
CA ALA A 43 7.37 4.83 22.86
C ALA A 43 7.34 4.53 21.35
N ALA A 44 8.19 3.61 20.88
CA ALA A 44 8.19 3.17 19.49
C ALA A 44 6.92 2.41 19.11
N ALA A 45 6.40 1.55 20.00
CA ALA A 45 5.14 0.84 19.79
C ALA A 45 3.93 1.78 19.76
N ASP A 46 3.87 2.74 20.69
CA ASP A 46 2.82 3.77 20.75
C ASP A 46 2.84 4.67 19.48
N ALA A 47 4.02 5.00 18.96
CA ALA A 47 4.16 5.77 17.72
C ALA A 47 3.71 4.97 16.47
N LYS A 48 4.05 3.68 16.40
CA LYS A 48 3.60 2.79 15.33
C LYS A 48 2.08 2.66 15.32
N LYS A 49 1.47 2.41 16.49
CA LYS A 49 0.02 2.27 16.63
C LYS A 49 -0.74 3.54 16.24
N ARG A 50 -0.20 4.72 16.54
CA ARG A 50 -0.78 6.01 16.12
C ARG A 50 -0.70 6.22 14.60
N LYS A 51 0.41 5.84 13.95
CA LYS A 51 0.52 5.88 12.49
C LYS A 51 -0.47 4.93 11.81
N GLU A 52 -0.58 3.70 12.30
CA GLU A 52 -1.52 2.70 11.77
C GLU A 52 -2.98 3.14 11.91
N ALA A 53 -3.34 3.77 13.04
CA ALA A 53 -4.68 4.32 13.25
C ALA A 53 -4.98 5.52 12.32
N ALA A 54 -4.01 6.41 12.10
CA ALA A 54 -4.15 7.54 11.18
C ALA A 54 -4.28 7.07 9.72
N GLU A 55 -3.49 6.08 9.29
CA GLU A 55 -3.64 5.48 7.96
C GLU A 55 -4.99 4.77 7.79
N ALA A 56 -5.48 4.06 8.81
CA ALA A 56 -6.79 3.40 8.74
C ALA A 56 -7.95 4.41 8.63
N ALA A 57 -7.84 5.56 9.32
CA ALA A 57 -8.81 6.66 9.22
C ALA A 57 -8.81 7.28 7.82
N SER A 58 -7.63 7.65 7.28
CA SER A 58 -7.54 8.21 5.92
C SER A 58 -7.96 7.25 4.82
N ARG A 59 -7.74 5.93 5.00
CA ARG A 59 -8.25 4.90 4.07
C ARG A 59 -9.77 4.80 4.09
N SER A 60 -10.39 4.98 5.26
CA SER A 60 -11.86 4.91 5.40
C SER A 60 -12.56 6.10 4.75
N GLU A 61 -12.01 7.31 4.90
CA GLU A 61 -12.54 8.51 4.24
C GLU A 61 -12.37 8.47 2.72
N THR A 62 -11.19 8.06 2.25
CA THR A 62 -10.95 7.85 0.81
C THR A 62 -11.90 6.81 0.22
N ARG A 63 -12.18 5.72 0.96
CA ARG A 63 -13.09 4.67 0.52
C ARG A 63 -14.55 5.14 0.44
N ALA A 64 -15.00 5.99 1.38
CA ALA A 64 -16.34 6.55 1.36
C ALA A 64 -16.52 7.53 0.18
N ALA A 65 -15.53 8.39 -0.08
CA ALA A 65 -15.54 9.28 -1.23
C ALA A 65 -15.48 8.51 -2.57
N ALA A 66 -14.64 7.48 -2.67
CA ALA A 66 -14.57 6.61 -3.85
C ALA A 66 -15.88 5.85 -4.09
N ALA A 67 -16.56 5.39 -3.03
CA ALA A 67 -17.84 4.70 -3.16
C ALA A 67 -18.94 5.59 -3.77
N VAL A 68 -18.91 6.90 -3.49
CA VAL A 68 -19.84 7.88 -4.10
C VAL A 68 -19.52 8.10 -5.58
N SER A 69 -18.23 8.14 -5.96
CA SER A 69 -17.80 8.30 -7.36
C SER A 69 -17.98 7.04 -8.22
N LEU A 70 -18.02 5.87 -7.60
CA LEU A 70 -18.16 4.56 -8.27
C LEU A 70 -19.62 4.10 -8.41
N ALA A 71 -20.58 4.83 -7.85
CA ALA A 71 -21.99 4.50 -7.95
C ALA A 71 -22.47 4.59 -9.41
N PRO A 72 -23.35 3.68 -9.87
CA PRO A 72 -23.92 3.76 -11.20
C PRO A 72 -24.74 5.05 -11.38
N GLN A 73 -24.44 5.79 -12.44
CA GLN A 73 -25.12 7.03 -12.85
C GLN A 73 -25.67 6.88 -14.27
N SER A 74 -26.61 7.75 -14.64
CA SER A 74 -27.20 7.77 -15.98
C SER A 74 -26.20 8.13 -17.09
N SER A 75 -25.14 8.87 -16.74
CA SER A 75 -24.07 9.26 -17.65
C SER A 75 -22.82 9.68 -16.89
N TYR A 76 -21.67 9.59 -17.56
CA TYR A 76 -20.38 10.05 -17.06
C TYR A 76 -19.69 10.91 -18.11
N THR A 77 -19.06 11.99 -17.66
CA THR A 77 -18.08 12.76 -18.42
C THR A 77 -16.76 12.00 -18.50
N VAL A 78 -15.91 12.32 -19.49
CA VAL A 78 -14.56 11.76 -19.59
C VAL A 78 -13.75 12.00 -18.30
N ALA A 79 -13.89 13.19 -17.69
CA ALA A 79 -13.20 13.52 -16.45
C ALA A 79 -13.62 12.62 -15.29
N GLU A 80 -14.92 12.31 -15.17
CA GLU A 80 -15.45 11.39 -14.15
C GLU A 80 -14.95 9.96 -14.39
N VAL A 81 -14.95 9.49 -15.64
CA VAL A 81 -14.41 8.16 -15.99
C VAL A 81 -12.92 8.06 -15.64
N GLN A 82 -12.13 9.09 -15.96
CA GLN A 82 -10.71 9.14 -15.59
C GLN A 82 -10.52 9.19 -14.07
N ALA A 83 -11.36 9.92 -13.35
CA ALA A 83 -11.32 9.97 -11.88
C ALA A 83 -11.62 8.58 -11.28
N ILE A 84 -12.63 7.88 -11.80
CA ILE A 84 -12.93 6.48 -11.44
C ILE A 84 -11.72 5.58 -11.72
N ALA A 85 -11.09 5.72 -12.90
CA ALA A 85 -9.90 4.94 -13.24
C ALA A 85 -8.73 5.19 -12.28
N ARG A 86 -8.49 6.43 -11.86
CA ARG A 86 -7.45 6.76 -10.86
C ARG A 86 -7.70 6.12 -9.49
N GLN A 87 -8.95 5.82 -9.14
CA GLN A 87 -9.29 5.14 -7.90
C GLN A 87 -9.11 3.60 -7.98
N ILE A 88 -9.27 3.03 -9.18
CA ILE A 88 -9.23 1.56 -9.39
C ILE A 88 -7.83 1.09 -9.78
N ILE A 89 -7.17 1.82 -10.68
CA ILE A 89 -5.89 1.42 -11.24
C ILE A 89 -4.77 1.80 -10.26
N PRO A 90 -3.82 0.91 -9.95
CA PRO A 90 -2.64 1.26 -9.16
C PRO A 90 -1.93 2.48 -9.75
N SER A 91 -1.53 3.44 -8.92
CA SER A 91 -1.00 4.73 -9.37
C SER A 91 0.19 4.60 -10.35
N GLY A 92 1.09 3.64 -10.12
CA GLY A 92 2.22 3.35 -11.01
C GLY A 92 1.84 2.71 -12.36
N GLN A 93 0.61 2.27 -12.54
CA GLN A 93 0.09 1.63 -13.75
C GLN A 93 -0.89 2.51 -14.53
N PHE A 94 -1.38 3.59 -13.89
CA PHE A 94 -2.44 4.43 -14.45
C PHE A 94 -2.08 5.04 -15.79
N GLN A 95 -0.85 5.51 -15.97
CA GLN A 95 -0.46 6.14 -17.24
C GLN A 95 -0.49 5.15 -18.42
N CYS A 96 0.00 3.92 -18.21
CA CYS A 96 -0.03 2.88 -19.23
C CYS A 96 -1.47 2.46 -19.57
N PHE A 97 -2.30 2.27 -18.55
CA PHE A 97 -3.73 2.01 -18.73
C PHE A 97 -4.42 3.16 -19.50
N SER A 98 -4.12 4.40 -19.12
CA SER A 98 -4.68 5.61 -19.73
C SER A 98 -4.36 5.70 -21.22
N ASN A 99 -3.11 5.41 -21.61
CA ASN A 99 -2.72 5.44 -23.02
C ASN A 99 -3.50 4.42 -23.85
N ILE A 100 -3.67 3.20 -23.33
CA ILE A 100 -4.47 2.18 -24.01
C ILE A 100 -5.92 2.68 -24.16
N VAL A 101 -6.58 3.06 -23.07
CA VAL A 101 -7.99 3.50 -23.11
C VAL A 101 -8.20 4.71 -24.04
N ASP A 102 -7.24 5.62 -24.09
CA ASP A 102 -7.27 6.77 -25.00
C ASP A 102 -7.25 6.34 -26.48
N HIS A 103 -6.37 5.39 -26.82
CA HIS A 103 -6.30 4.83 -28.18
C HIS A 103 -7.51 3.95 -28.55
N GLU A 104 -8.04 3.20 -27.60
CA GLU A 104 -9.14 2.25 -27.83
C GLU A 104 -10.49 2.98 -27.98
N SER A 105 -10.76 3.97 -27.13
CA SER A 105 -12.11 4.55 -27.00
C SER A 105 -12.14 6.06 -26.86
N THR A 106 -10.97 6.71 -26.72
CA THR A 106 -10.87 8.13 -26.32
C THR A 106 -11.69 8.40 -25.05
N TRP A 107 -11.61 7.45 -24.09
CA TRP A 107 -12.34 7.47 -22.82
C TRP A 107 -13.87 7.43 -22.91
N ASN A 108 -14.44 7.03 -24.05
CA ASN A 108 -15.88 6.86 -24.20
C ASN A 108 -16.31 5.45 -23.76
N TYR A 109 -16.92 5.33 -22.58
CA TYR A 109 -17.43 4.05 -22.05
C TYR A 109 -18.58 3.44 -22.86
N ARG A 110 -19.13 4.17 -23.83
CA ARG A 110 -20.15 3.69 -24.78
C ARG A 110 -19.61 3.54 -26.19
N ALA A 111 -18.28 3.64 -26.38
CA ALA A 111 -17.65 3.42 -27.67
C ALA A 111 -18.03 2.03 -28.19
N GLN A 112 -18.44 1.97 -29.46
CA GLN A 112 -18.69 0.72 -30.13
C GLN A 112 -18.09 0.81 -31.53
N ASN A 113 -17.24 -0.15 -31.87
CA ASN A 113 -16.72 -0.27 -33.22
C ASN A 113 -17.80 -0.95 -34.09
N PRO A 114 -18.36 -0.30 -35.12
CA PRO A 114 -19.45 -0.87 -35.92
C PRO A 114 -19.02 -2.09 -36.74
N SER A 115 -17.74 -2.17 -37.12
CA SER A 115 -17.23 -3.25 -37.96
C SER A 115 -16.95 -4.52 -37.16
N SER A 116 -16.37 -4.40 -35.96
CA SER A 116 -15.98 -5.55 -35.14
C SER A 116 -16.96 -5.87 -34.01
N GLY A 117 -17.80 -4.90 -33.59
CA GLY A 117 -18.67 -5.02 -32.42
C GLY A 117 -17.95 -4.85 -31.07
N ALA A 118 -16.65 -4.53 -31.06
CA ALA A 118 -15.89 -4.25 -29.86
C ALA A 118 -16.48 -3.07 -29.08
N TYR A 119 -16.54 -3.16 -27.75
CA TYR A 119 -17.33 -2.25 -26.91
C TYR A 119 -16.58 -1.71 -25.69
N GLY A 120 -16.87 -0.46 -25.35
CA GLY A 120 -16.50 0.20 -24.09
C GLY A 120 -15.08 0.72 -24.05
N LEU A 121 -14.63 1.13 -22.86
CA LEU A 121 -13.36 1.81 -22.63
C LEU A 121 -12.14 1.04 -23.14
N VAL A 122 -12.22 -0.28 -23.06
CA VAL A 122 -11.15 -1.22 -23.38
C VAL A 122 -11.42 -1.99 -24.67
N GLN A 123 -12.47 -1.61 -25.42
CA GLN A 123 -12.85 -2.22 -26.69
C GLN A 123 -12.91 -3.75 -26.65
N SER A 124 -13.59 -4.29 -25.63
CA SER A 124 -13.70 -5.75 -25.41
C SER A 124 -14.50 -6.43 -26.52
N LEU A 125 -14.00 -7.57 -27.01
CA LEU A 125 -14.64 -8.38 -28.05
C LEU A 125 -14.80 -9.87 -27.62
N PRO A 126 -16.04 -10.38 -27.55
CA PRO A 126 -17.30 -9.64 -27.45
C PRO A 126 -17.41 -8.87 -26.12
N GLY A 127 -18.08 -7.71 -26.15
CA GLY A 127 -18.21 -6.82 -24.97
C GLY A 127 -18.87 -7.46 -23.75
N ASN A 128 -19.74 -8.46 -23.96
CA ASN A 128 -20.41 -9.19 -22.88
C ASN A 128 -19.45 -9.99 -21.98
N LYS A 129 -18.17 -10.15 -22.33
CA LYS A 129 -17.14 -10.69 -21.44
C LYS A 129 -17.01 -9.87 -20.15
N MET A 130 -17.33 -8.58 -20.20
CA MET A 130 -17.32 -7.70 -19.03
C MET A 130 -18.38 -8.06 -17.99
N ALA A 131 -19.39 -8.86 -18.36
CA ALA A 131 -20.41 -9.37 -17.43
C ALA A 131 -19.82 -10.26 -16.32
N SER A 132 -18.60 -10.80 -16.48
CA SER A 132 -17.92 -11.56 -15.42
C SER A 132 -17.55 -10.69 -14.20
N VAL A 133 -17.47 -9.36 -14.38
CA VAL A 133 -17.15 -8.41 -13.32
C VAL A 133 -18.40 -7.72 -12.78
N GLY A 134 -19.41 -7.50 -13.62
CA GLY A 134 -20.68 -6.92 -13.20
C GLY A 134 -21.73 -6.93 -14.31
N ALA A 135 -22.99 -7.14 -13.95
CA ALA A 135 -24.09 -7.19 -14.91
C ALA A 135 -24.38 -5.83 -15.59
N ASP A 136 -23.92 -4.73 -14.99
CA ASP A 136 -24.07 -3.35 -15.45
C ASP A 136 -22.94 -2.88 -16.38
N TRP A 137 -22.11 -3.80 -16.87
CA TRP A 137 -20.92 -3.52 -17.69
C TRP A 137 -21.17 -2.60 -18.88
N GLN A 138 -22.35 -2.64 -19.46
CA GLN A 138 -22.66 -1.87 -20.65
C GLN A 138 -22.71 -0.37 -20.36
N THR A 139 -23.10 0.04 -19.15
CA THR A 139 -23.28 1.46 -18.81
C THR A 139 -22.41 1.93 -17.66
N ASN A 140 -21.73 1.02 -16.96
CA ASN A 140 -20.90 1.35 -15.80
C ASN A 140 -19.40 1.36 -16.16
N PRO A 141 -18.74 2.53 -16.25
CA PRO A 141 -17.31 2.63 -16.53
C PRO A 141 -16.45 1.95 -15.46
N ALA A 142 -16.87 1.93 -14.20
CA ALA A 142 -16.13 1.24 -13.14
C ALA A 142 -16.05 -0.27 -13.41
N THR A 143 -17.13 -0.87 -13.91
CA THR A 143 -17.17 -2.29 -14.30
C THR A 143 -16.24 -2.54 -15.48
N GLN A 144 -16.25 -1.66 -16.50
CA GLN A 144 -15.36 -1.77 -17.65
C GLN A 144 -13.89 -1.61 -17.27
N ILE A 145 -13.55 -0.65 -16.39
CA ILE A 145 -12.19 -0.41 -15.91
C ILE A 145 -11.68 -1.61 -15.09
N LYS A 146 -12.50 -2.16 -14.19
CA LYS A 146 -12.14 -3.36 -13.42
C LYS A 146 -11.89 -4.57 -14.31
N TRP A 147 -12.76 -4.79 -15.30
CA TRP A 147 -12.57 -5.88 -16.25
C TRP A 147 -11.29 -5.68 -17.09
N GLY A 148 -11.06 -4.45 -17.59
CA GLY A 148 -9.85 -4.10 -18.32
C GLY A 148 -8.57 -4.33 -17.53
N LEU A 149 -8.55 -3.90 -16.26
CA LEU A 149 -7.43 -4.13 -15.35
C LEU A 149 -7.16 -5.63 -15.17
N ASN A 150 -8.20 -6.44 -14.91
CA ASN A 150 -8.05 -7.90 -14.75
C ASN A 150 -7.51 -8.53 -16.03
N TYR A 151 -8.06 -8.18 -17.19
CA TYR A 151 -7.60 -8.68 -18.49
C TYR A 151 -6.13 -8.33 -18.76
N MET A 152 -5.72 -7.08 -18.52
CA MET A 152 -4.33 -6.67 -18.69
C MET A 152 -3.38 -7.41 -17.74
N ASN A 153 -3.79 -7.64 -16.50
CA ASN A 153 -3.01 -8.40 -15.53
C ASN A 153 -2.88 -9.87 -15.94
N ASP A 154 -3.98 -10.51 -16.36
CA ASP A 154 -3.98 -11.94 -16.71
C ASP A 154 -3.20 -12.20 -18.00
N ARG A 155 -3.31 -11.31 -19.00
CA ARG A 155 -2.72 -11.52 -20.33
C ARG A 155 -1.30 -10.98 -20.47
N TYR A 156 -0.98 -9.88 -19.79
CA TYR A 156 0.29 -9.15 -19.92
C TYR A 156 1.03 -8.95 -18.60
N GLY A 157 0.50 -9.45 -17.49
CA GLY A 157 1.07 -9.29 -16.14
C GLY A 157 0.79 -7.92 -15.51
N SER A 158 0.50 -6.88 -16.30
CA SER A 158 0.14 -5.54 -15.81
C SER A 158 -0.36 -4.61 -16.92
N PRO A 159 -0.99 -3.45 -16.59
CA PRO A 159 -1.30 -2.43 -17.59
C PRO A 159 -0.08 -1.90 -18.34
N CYS A 160 1.08 -1.75 -17.68
CA CYS A 160 2.30 -1.37 -18.41
C CYS A 160 2.85 -2.49 -19.30
N GLY A 161 2.70 -3.76 -18.91
CA GLY A 161 3.00 -4.89 -19.80
C GLY A 161 2.12 -4.88 -21.05
N ALA A 162 0.82 -4.60 -20.87
CA ALA A 162 -0.11 -4.45 -21.97
C ALA A 162 0.26 -3.26 -22.89
N TRP A 163 0.66 -2.13 -22.31
CA TRP A 163 1.05 -0.96 -23.08
C TRP A 163 2.32 -1.22 -23.90
N SER A 164 3.33 -1.89 -23.31
CA SER A 164 4.52 -2.29 -24.06
C SER A 164 4.19 -3.22 -25.23
N TYR A 165 3.25 -4.16 -25.04
CA TYR A 165 2.79 -5.00 -26.14
C TYR A 165 2.04 -4.20 -27.21
N TRP A 166 1.16 -3.27 -26.80
CA TRP A 166 0.41 -2.39 -27.68
C TRP A 166 1.34 -1.54 -28.55
N GLN A 167 2.39 -0.96 -27.98
CA GLN A 167 3.36 -0.15 -28.74
C GLN A 167 4.05 -0.95 -29.88
N ALA A 168 4.14 -2.27 -29.75
CA ALA A 168 4.74 -3.14 -30.75
C ALA A 168 3.74 -3.70 -31.78
N HIS A 169 2.46 -3.86 -31.41
CA HIS A 169 1.47 -4.58 -32.23
C HIS A 169 0.23 -3.76 -32.63
N GLY A 170 0.01 -2.61 -32.01
CA GLY A 170 -1.20 -1.78 -32.18
C GLY A 170 -2.48 -2.39 -31.60
N ASN A 171 -2.36 -3.45 -30.80
CA ASN A 171 -3.45 -4.12 -30.08
C ASN A 171 -2.92 -4.68 -28.75
N TYR A 172 -3.83 -5.06 -27.85
CA TYR A 172 -3.57 -5.73 -26.58
C TYR A 172 -4.79 -6.61 -26.21
#